data_AF-A0A1D3PB59-F1
#
_entry.id   AF-A0A1D3PB59-F1
#
_cell.length_a   1.000
_cell.length_b   1.000
_cell.length_c   1.000
_cell.angle_alpha   90.00
_cell.angle_beta   90.00
_cell.angle_gamma   90.00
#
_symmetry.space_group_name_H-M   'P 1'
#
loop_
_entity.id
_entity.type
_entity.pdbx_description
1 polymer ?
#
loop_
_entity_poly.entity_id
_entity_poly.type
_entity_poly.pdbx_seq_one_letter_code
_entity_poly.pdbx_strand_id
1 'polypeptide(L)'
;MSSVLQETFIQSLPSKIYYRKKFESNDNYCLHFEDEKKFLDKKTEIYNNGKIKSIADKLMRPLCYVAFNNEGDECNKQCHYLYYWLGNELFNKLEEDSFSEVIGILEDVSNVLSGGVKCKCKFFKNIKKENFEKMKIVHDYCKDHESIKNTLEGHINKCTKEVNNYLVKANSAYNEIYNYTENNSETYCSVLKEHDPSCFKTKLSHLNCEIEQVSAENPGISQYNTTILDPQFVINVSAFSSSQIFLFFVLPFIGIFFIGFLLYKFTPIVSWIYTKVLKKKSIRRNLDEMDILELTEYTNEQRKSNLGRKQLNVAYHAA
;
A
#
# COMPACT_ATOMS: atom_id res chain seq x y z
N MET A 1 24.25 21.56 -15.32
CA MET A 1 24.02 20.33 -14.52
C MET A 1 25.05 20.31 -13.39
N SER A 2 24.68 19.85 -12.19
CA SER A 2 25.66 19.48 -11.17
C SER A 2 26.64 18.47 -11.78
N SER A 3 27.95 18.69 -11.61
CA SER A 3 28.97 17.72 -12.06
C SER A 3 28.95 16.43 -11.24
N VAL A 4 28.27 16.41 -10.09
CA VAL A 4 28.22 15.29 -9.16
C VAL A 4 26.80 14.70 -9.13
N LEU A 5 26.70 13.39 -9.26
CA LEU A 5 25.45 12.64 -9.11
C LEU A 5 25.06 12.50 -7.63
N GLN A 6 23.87 13.00 -7.28
CA GLN A 6 23.41 13.11 -5.89
C GLN A 6 22.45 11.99 -5.47
N GLU A 7 22.24 11.83 -4.16
CA GLU A 7 21.36 10.80 -3.57
C GLU A 7 19.93 10.81 -4.12
N THR A 8 19.40 11.98 -4.50
CA THR A 8 18.05 12.10 -5.09
C THR A 8 17.88 11.26 -6.35
N PHE A 9 18.96 10.99 -7.08
CA PHE A 9 18.97 10.09 -8.23
C PHE A 9 18.49 8.68 -7.86
N ILE A 10 18.85 8.17 -6.68
CA ILE A 10 18.44 6.83 -6.23
C ILE A 10 16.91 6.72 -6.17
N GLN A 11 16.20 7.82 -5.88
CA GLN A 11 14.73 7.87 -5.86
C GLN A 11 14.08 7.95 -7.24
N SER A 12 14.89 8.16 -8.28
CA SER A 12 14.50 8.22 -9.69
C SER A 12 14.86 6.95 -10.48
N LEU A 13 15.40 5.94 -9.81
CA LEU A 13 15.71 4.67 -10.45
C LEU A 13 14.44 4.00 -11.01
N PRO A 14 14.52 3.36 -12.19
CA PRO A 14 13.37 2.70 -12.84
C PRO A 14 12.56 1.80 -11.90
N SER A 15 13.21 0.95 -11.10
CA SER A 15 12.58 0.05 -10.14
C SER A 15 11.77 0.83 -9.08
N LYS A 16 12.36 1.88 -8.49
CA LYS A 16 11.68 2.72 -7.49
C LYS A 16 10.52 3.49 -8.06
N ILE A 17 10.67 4.03 -9.27
CA ILE A 17 9.58 4.70 -9.99
C ILE A 17 8.44 3.71 -10.21
N TYR A 18 8.76 2.48 -10.62
CA TYR A 18 7.78 1.43 -10.85
C TYR A 18 6.98 1.13 -9.58
N TYR A 19 7.65 0.83 -8.46
CA TYR A 19 6.98 0.56 -7.18
C TYR A 19 6.06 1.71 -6.76
N ARG A 20 6.56 2.95 -6.79
CA ARG A 20 5.78 4.12 -6.41
C ARG A 20 4.53 4.30 -7.27
N LYS A 21 4.70 4.23 -8.60
CA LYS A 21 3.62 4.48 -9.55
C LYS A 21 2.58 3.37 -9.59
N LYS A 22 2.98 2.12 -9.36
CA LYS A 22 2.10 0.96 -9.60
C LYS A 22 1.55 0.35 -8.32
N PHE A 23 2.30 0.40 -7.22
CA PHE A 23 1.95 -0.31 -5.99
C PHE A 23 1.68 0.64 -4.81
N GLU A 24 2.16 1.88 -4.89
CA GLU A 24 1.92 2.90 -3.86
C GLU A 24 0.91 3.97 -4.32
N SER A 25 0.34 3.83 -5.52
CA SER A 25 -0.72 4.71 -6.00
C SER A 25 -2.03 4.52 -5.24
N ASN A 26 -2.79 5.61 -5.07
CA ASN A 26 -4.12 5.57 -4.45
C ASN A 26 -5.24 5.01 -5.36
N ASP A 27 -4.91 4.62 -6.59
CA ASP A 27 -5.84 3.97 -7.49
C ASP A 27 -6.37 2.66 -6.88
N ASN A 28 -7.68 2.45 -6.96
CA ASN A 28 -8.34 1.27 -6.41
C ASN A 28 -8.86 0.36 -7.52
N TYR A 29 -7.97 -0.43 -8.10
CA TYR A 29 -8.31 -1.43 -9.11
C TYR A 29 -9.21 -2.56 -8.57
N CYS A 30 -9.32 -2.72 -7.25
CA CYS A 30 -10.12 -3.77 -6.63
C CYS A 30 -11.62 -3.60 -6.86
N LEU A 31 -12.09 -2.39 -7.19
CA LEU A 31 -13.50 -2.11 -7.52
C LEU A 31 -14.03 -2.98 -8.66
N HIS A 32 -13.14 -3.40 -9.58
CA HIS A 32 -13.52 -4.27 -10.71
C HIS A 32 -13.90 -5.70 -10.29
N PHE A 33 -13.56 -6.10 -9.07
CA PHE A 33 -13.74 -7.47 -8.59
C PHE A 33 -14.76 -7.54 -7.44
N GLU A 34 -15.39 -6.43 -7.02
CA GLU A 34 -16.25 -6.40 -5.83
C GLU A 34 -17.53 -7.24 -5.96
N ASP A 35 -17.99 -7.50 -7.18
CA ASP A 35 -19.11 -8.39 -7.45
C ASP A 35 -18.71 -9.88 -7.49
N GLU A 36 -17.41 -10.19 -7.44
CA GLU A 36 -16.92 -11.57 -7.48
C GLU A 36 -16.92 -12.19 -6.07
N LYS A 37 -17.85 -13.11 -5.81
CA LYS A 37 -17.97 -13.79 -4.51
C LYS A 37 -16.65 -14.38 -4.00
N LYS A 38 -15.89 -15.06 -4.87
CA LYS A 38 -14.62 -15.68 -4.48
C LYS A 38 -13.60 -14.63 -4.03
N PHE A 39 -13.56 -13.47 -4.72
CA PHE A 39 -12.70 -12.37 -4.32
C PHE A 39 -13.11 -11.81 -2.96
N LEU A 40 -14.41 -11.62 -2.72
CA LEU A 40 -14.92 -11.11 -1.45
C LEU A 40 -14.57 -12.04 -0.27
N ASP A 41 -14.64 -13.36 -0.47
CA ASP A 41 -14.24 -14.35 0.53
C ASP A 41 -12.74 -14.20 0.89
N LYS A 42 -11.87 -14.11 -0.12
CA LYS A 42 -10.42 -13.92 0.07
C LYS A 42 -10.04 -12.54 0.63
N LYS A 43 -10.76 -11.49 0.22
CA LYS A 43 -10.64 -10.15 0.80
C LYS A 43 -10.95 -10.23 2.30
N THR A 44 -12.04 -10.88 2.69
CA THR A 44 -12.41 -11.05 4.09
C THR A 44 -11.34 -11.80 4.90
N GLU A 45 -10.73 -12.85 4.32
CA GLU A 45 -9.62 -13.59 4.94
C GLU A 45 -8.45 -12.67 5.31
N ILE A 46 -8.02 -11.80 4.40
CA ILE A 46 -6.90 -10.86 4.62
C ILE A 46 -7.24 -9.81 5.67
N TYR A 47 -8.44 -9.23 5.63
CA TYR A 47 -8.83 -8.16 6.56
C TYR A 47 -9.05 -8.68 8.00
N ASN A 48 -9.34 -9.98 8.14
CA ASN A 48 -9.46 -10.64 9.44
C ASN A 48 -8.16 -11.31 9.90
N ASN A 49 -7.14 -11.42 9.06
CA ASN A 49 -5.88 -12.03 9.43
C ASN A 49 -5.13 -11.16 10.44
N GLY A 50 -4.93 -11.66 11.66
CA GLY A 50 -4.30 -10.93 12.76
C GLY A 50 -2.90 -10.38 12.46
N LYS A 51 -2.15 -11.02 11.54
CA LYS A 51 -0.77 -10.64 11.17
C LYS A 51 -0.74 -9.46 10.19
N ILE A 52 -1.70 -9.36 9.27
CA ILE A 52 -1.68 -8.40 8.16
C ILE A 52 -2.88 -7.45 8.10
N LYS A 53 -3.88 -7.59 8.98
CA LYS A 53 -5.08 -6.73 8.98
C LYS A 53 -4.76 -5.23 8.95
N SER A 54 -3.68 -4.80 9.62
CA SER A 54 -3.28 -3.38 9.70
C SER A 54 -2.72 -2.83 8.39
N ILE A 55 -2.37 -3.70 7.44
CA ILE A 55 -1.83 -3.36 6.13
C ILE A 55 -2.63 -3.99 4.98
N ALA A 56 -3.81 -4.55 5.26
CA ALA A 56 -4.63 -5.26 4.29
C ALA A 56 -4.86 -4.44 3.01
N ASP A 57 -5.32 -3.19 3.14
CA ASP A 57 -5.52 -2.28 2.00
C ASP A 57 -4.24 -2.04 1.20
N LYS A 58 -3.10 -1.88 1.89
CA LYS A 58 -1.79 -1.63 1.27
C LYS A 58 -1.34 -2.84 0.44
N LEU A 59 -1.58 -4.06 0.92
CA LEU A 59 -1.23 -5.29 0.19
C LEU A 59 -2.21 -5.59 -0.95
N MET A 60 -3.48 -5.23 -0.78
CA MET A 60 -4.55 -5.57 -1.74
C MET A 60 -4.49 -4.76 -3.03
N ARG A 61 -4.20 -3.45 -2.95
CA ARG A 61 -4.19 -2.57 -4.12
C ARG A 61 -3.24 -3.05 -5.23
N PRO A 62 -1.98 -3.43 -4.94
CA PRO A 62 -1.06 -3.96 -5.95
C PRO A 62 -1.52 -5.29 -6.57
N LEU A 63 -2.12 -6.18 -5.77
CA LEU A 63 -2.66 -7.45 -6.25
C LEU A 63 -3.76 -7.21 -7.29
N CYS A 64 -4.71 -6.33 -6.99
CA CYS A 64 -5.77 -5.97 -7.91
C CYS A 64 -5.24 -5.24 -9.17
N TYR A 65 -4.24 -4.37 -9.02
CA TYR A 65 -3.60 -3.70 -10.16
C TYR A 65 -3.00 -4.71 -11.14
N VAL A 66 -2.24 -5.69 -10.63
CA VAL A 66 -1.62 -6.71 -11.49
C VAL A 66 -2.68 -7.60 -12.13
N ALA A 67 -3.66 -8.07 -11.35
CA ALA A 67 -4.73 -8.94 -11.85
C ALA A 67 -5.67 -8.26 -12.87
N PHE A 68 -5.72 -6.93 -12.90
CA PHE A 68 -6.47 -6.20 -13.92
C PHE A 68 -5.96 -6.48 -15.35
N ASN A 69 -4.65 -6.72 -15.47
CA ASN A 69 -4.00 -7.05 -16.74
C ASN A 69 -4.27 -8.51 -17.15
N ASN A 70 -4.06 -8.80 -18.43
CA ASN A 70 -4.18 -10.17 -18.95
C ASN A 70 -2.86 -10.94 -18.78
N GLU A 71 -2.91 -12.27 -18.86
CA GLU A 71 -1.72 -13.13 -18.85
C GLU A 71 -0.74 -12.79 -20.00
N GLY A 72 0.54 -13.12 -19.81
CA GLY A 72 1.62 -12.89 -20.78
C GLY A 72 2.90 -12.35 -20.14
N ASP A 73 3.86 -11.93 -20.97
CA ASP A 73 5.17 -11.47 -20.51
C ASP A 73 5.11 -10.26 -19.59
N GLU A 74 4.22 -9.32 -19.88
CA GLU A 74 4.01 -8.15 -19.01
C GLU A 74 3.43 -8.58 -17.67
N CYS A 75 2.48 -9.52 -17.64
CA CYS A 75 1.98 -10.08 -16.39
C CYS A 75 3.10 -10.70 -15.54
N ASN A 76 3.97 -11.52 -16.14
CA ASN A 76 5.10 -12.13 -15.45
C ASN A 76 6.04 -11.06 -14.85
N LYS A 77 6.38 -10.04 -15.65
CA LYS A 77 7.19 -8.91 -15.19
C LYS A 77 6.54 -8.20 -14.00
N GLN A 78 5.25 -7.91 -14.08
CA GLN A 78 4.50 -7.26 -13.00
C GLN A 78 4.45 -8.12 -11.74
N CYS A 79 4.27 -9.44 -11.88
CA CYS A 79 4.29 -10.40 -10.78
C CYS A 79 5.66 -10.48 -10.10
N HIS A 80 6.77 -10.40 -10.85
CA HIS A 80 8.12 -10.37 -10.27
C HIS A 80 8.32 -9.10 -9.44
N TYR A 81 7.99 -7.93 -9.98
CA TYR A 81 8.02 -6.68 -9.19
C TYR A 81 7.12 -6.77 -7.96
N LEU A 82 5.91 -7.33 -8.11
CA LEU A 82 4.95 -7.48 -7.03
C LEU A 82 5.51 -8.39 -5.92
N TYR A 83 6.15 -9.50 -6.27
CA TYR A 83 6.80 -10.40 -5.32
C TYR A 83 7.82 -9.67 -4.45
N TYR A 84 8.74 -8.90 -5.07
CA TYR A 84 9.77 -8.17 -4.33
C TYR A 84 9.20 -7.01 -3.49
N TRP A 85 8.16 -6.35 -3.98
CA TRP A 85 7.49 -5.29 -3.22
C TRP A 85 6.74 -5.86 -2.02
N LEU A 86 5.90 -6.89 -2.23
CA LEU A 86 5.16 -7.55 -1.17
C LEU A 86 6.11 -8.09 -0.11
N GLY A 87 7.15 -8.81 -0.50
CA GLY A 87 8.04 -9.38 0.50
C GLY A 87 8.81 -8.34 1.30
N ASN A 88 9.16 -7.19 0.70
CA ASN A 88 9.73 -6.07 1.44
C ASN A 88 8.73 -5.52 2.49
N GLU A 89 7.46 -5.36 2.13
CA GLU A 89 6.42 -4.94 3.08
C GLU A 89 6.20 -5.95 4.20
N LEU A 90 6.21 -7.24 3.87
CA LEU A 90 6.00 -8.33 4.83
C LEU A 90 7.18 -8.48 5.80
N PHE A 91 8.42 -8.55 5.32
CA PHE A 91 9.62 -8.70 6.18
C PHE A 91 9.91 -7.47 7.07
N ASN A 92 9.29 -6.33 6.78
CA ASN A 92 9.35 -5.13 7.63
C ASN A 92 8.34 -5.15 8.77
N LYS A 93 7.33 -6.03 8.73
CA LYS A 93 6.20 -6.04 9.68
C LYS A 93 5.95 -7.37 10.36
N LEU A 94 6.39 -8.46 9.74
CA LEU A 94 6.13 -9.82 10.20
C LEU A 94 7.41 -10.45 10.76
N GLU A 95 7.20 -11.43 11.64
CA GLU A 95 8.21 -12.41 11.99
C GLU A 95 8.57 -13.26 10.76
N GLU A 96 9.82 -13.71 10.67
CA GLU A 96 10.36 -14.38 9.48
C GLU A 96 9.62 -15.69 9.16
N ASP A 97 9.20 -16.43 10.18
CA ASP A 97 8.44 -17.69 10.05
C ASP A 97 7.03 -17.50 9.47
N SER A 98 6.49 -16.29 9.60
CA SER A 98 5.16 -15.92 9.14
C SER A 98 5.12 -15.53 7.66
N PHE A 99 6.29 -15.32 7.03
CA PHE A 99 6.38 -14.91 5.64
C PHE A 99 5.73 -15.92 4.69
N SER A 100 6.11 -17.21 4.78
CA SER A 100 5.65 -18.26 3.88
C SER A 100 4.12 -18.42 3.88
N GLU A 101 3.53 -18.33 5.07
CA GLU A 101 2.07 -18.40 5.27
C GLU A 101 1.40 -17.21 4.59
N VAL A 102 1.82 -16.00 4.93
CA VAL A 102 1.17 -14.77 4.47
C VAL A 102 1.33 -14.57 2.96
N ILE A 103 2.53 -14.74 2.40
CA ILE A 103 2.73 -14.61 0.95
C ILE A 103 1.92 -15.69 0.18
N GLY A 104 1.67 -16.84 0.80
CA GLY A 104 0.77 -17.87 0.27
C GLY A 104 -0.69 -17.41 0.20
N ILE A 105 -1.19 -16.72 1.23
CA ILE A 105 -2.53 -16.13 1.21
C ILE A 105 -2.64 -15.09 0.08
N LEU A 106 -1.61 -14.26 -0.10
CA LEU A 106 -1.61 -13.25 -1.17
C LEU A 106 -1.55 -13.87 -2.58
N GLU A 107 -0.83 -14.98 -2.74
CA GLU A 107 -0.84 -15.80 -3.97
C GLU A 107 -2.26 -16.32 -4.26
N ASP A 108 -2.95 -16.86 -3.24
CA ASP A 108 -4.33 -17.34 -3.40
C ASP A 108 -5.29 -16.24 -3.86
N VAL A 109 -5.10 -15.01 -3.38
CA VAL A 109 -5.89 -13.87 -3.86
C VAL A 109 -5.61 -13.59 -5.33
N SER A 110 -4.34 -13.55 -5.74
CA SER A 110 -3.98 -13.40 -7.15
C SER A 110 -4.63 -14.49 -8.00
N ASN A 111 -4.62 -15.74 -7.53
CA ASN A 111 -5.23 -16.89 -8.21
C ASN A 111 -6.74 -16.76 -8.37
N VAL A 112 -7.44 -16.20 -7.38
CA VAL A 112 -8.90 -16.02 -7.40
C VAL A 112 -9.29 -14.87 -8.33
N LEU A 113 -8.54 -13.78 -8.31
CA LEU A 113 -8.71 -12.65 -9.24
C LEU A 113 -8.46 -13.04 -10.70
N SER A 114 -7.75 -14.14 -10.92
CA SER A 114 -7.43 -14.69 -12.24
C SER A 114 -8.63 -15.46 -12.81
N GLY A 115 -9.67 -14.75 -13.29
CA GLY A 115 -10.57 -15.32 -14.30
C GLY A 115 -9.76 -15.77 -15.53
N GLY A 116 -10.22 -16.73 -16.33
CA GLY A 116 -9.37 -17.58 -17.20
C GLY A 116 -8.30 -16.98 -18.12
N VAL A 117 -8.25 -15.66 -18.37
CA VAL A 117 -7.20 -14.97 -19.16
C VAL A 117 -6.52 -13.81 -18.40
N LYS A 118 -6.79 -13.66 -17.10
CA LYS A 118 -6.30 -12.59 -16.24
C LYS A 118 -4.99 -12.96 -15.55
N CYS A 119 -4.20 -11.93 -15.27
CA CYS A 119 -2.85 -12.11 -14.77
C CYS A 119 -2.81 -12.81 -13.41
N LYS A 120 -2.02 -13.89 -13.36
CA LYS A 120 -1.85 -14.75 -12.20
C LYS A 120 -0.40 -14.75 -11.73
N CYS A 121 -0.19 -14.35 -10.49
CA CYS A 121 1.13 -14.34 -9.89
C CYS A 121 1.40 -15.61 -9.06
N LYS A 122 2.61 -16.15 -9.22
CA LYS A 122 3.14 -17.22 -8.38
C LYS A 122 4.26 -16.65 -7.53
N PHE A 123 4.24 -16.93 -6.22
CA PHE A 123 5.19 -16.38 -5.27
C PHE A 123 6.03 -17.47 -4.61
N PHE A 124 7.30 -17.17 -4.41
CA PHE A 124 8.20 -18.08 -3.72
C PHE A 124 8.06 -17.93 -2.19
N LYS A 125 7.64 -19.00 -1.52
CA LYS A 125 7.21 -18.98 -0.11
C LYS A 125 8.37 -19.18 0.86
N ASN A 126 9.23 -20.17 0.62
CA ASN A 126 10.20 -20.64 1.60
C ASN A 126 11.56 -19.93 1.46
N ILE A 127 11.63 -18.69 1.92
CA ILE A 127 12.84 -17.88 1.86
C ILE A 127 13.14 -17.20 3.19
N LYS A 128 14.42 -17.20 3.57
CA LYS A 128 14.92 -16.44 4.71
C LYS A 128 15.01 -14.96 4.39
N LYS A 129 14.82 -14.10 5.40
CA LYS A 129 14.83 -12.64 5.23
C LYS A 129 16.11 -12.14 4.56
N GLU A 130 17.27 -12.61 5.02
CA GLU A 130 18.57 -12.21 4.46
C GLU A 130 18.68 -12.54 2.96
N ASN A 131 18.26 -13.74 2.56
CA ASN A 131 18.29 -14.17 1.17
C ASN A 131 17.31 -13.35 0.32
N PHE A 132 16.11 -13.07 0.86
CA PHE A 132 15.14 -12.23 0.18
C PHE A 132 15.66 -10.81 -0.04
N GLU A 133 16.30 -10.20 0.97
CA GLU A 133 16.88 -8.86 0.85
C GLU A 133 17.95 -8.80 -0.24
N LYS A 134 18.84 -9.80 -0.31
CA LYS A 134 19.83 -9.93 -1.39
C LYS A 134 19.14 -10.07 -2.75
N MET A 135 18.11 -10.90 -2.85
CA MET A 135 17.37 -11.06 -4.09
C MET A 135 16.71 -9.77 -4.54
N LYS A 136 16.08 -9.03 -3.63
CA LYS A 136 15.46 -7.75 -3.97
C LYS A 136 16.49 -6.74 -4.49
N ILE A 137 17.65 -6.63 -3.83
CA ILE A 137 18.73 -5.75 -4.28
C ILE A 137 19.15 -6.10 -5.70
N VAL A 138 19.35 -7.40 -5.99
CA VAL A 138 19.77 -7.85 -7.32
C VAL A 138 18.69 -7.64 -8.36
N HIS A 139 17.43 -7.96 -8.06
CA HIS A 139 16.30 -7.69 -8.95
C HIS A 139 16.24 -6.19 -9.32
N ASP A 140 16.24 -5.31 -8.32
CA ASP A 140 16.20 -3.86 -8.54
C ASP A 140 17.41 -3.41 -9.37
N TYR A 141 18.61 -3.88 -9.02
CA TYR A 141 19.84 -3.56 -9.75
C TYR A 141 19.80 -4.03 -11.21
N CYS A 142 19.26 -5.21 -11.49
CA CYS A 142 19.05 -5.71 -12.86
C CYS A 142 18.16 -4.79 -13.69
N LYS A 143 17.15 -4.16 -13.09
CA LYS A 143 16.24 -3.22 -13.76
C LYS A 143 16.85 -1.83 -13.91
N ASP A 144 17.76 -1.46 -13.00
CA ASP A 144 18.29 -0.11 -12.89
C ASP A 144 19.68 0.06 -13.53
N HIS A 145 20.41 -1.05 -13.76
CA HIS A 145 21.83 -1.04 -14.13
C HIS A 145 22.17 -0.12 -15.30
N GLU A 146 21.45 -0.25 -16.41
CA GLU A 146 21.68 0.57 -17.60
C GLU A 146 21.40 2.05 -17.34
N SER A 147 20.31 2.35 -16.60
CA SER A 147 19.97 3.72 -16.22
C SER A 147 21.03 4.34 -15.31
N ILE A 148 21.57 3.56 -14.37
CA ILE A 148 22.65 3.99 -13.47
C ILE A 148 23.90 4.27 -14.28
N LYS A 149 24.32 3.33 -15.14
CA LYS A 149 25.51 3.45 -15.97
C LYS A 149 25.47 4.72 -16.83
N ASN A 150 24.40 4.90 -17.59
CA ASN A 150 24.26 6.05 -18.48
C ASN A 150 24.23 7.38 -17.70
N THR A 151 23.62 7.39 -16.51
CA THR A 151 23.58 8.59 -15.67
C THR A 151 24.96 8.91 -15.10
N LEU A 152 25.70 7.91 -14.62
CA LEU A 152 27.07 8.08 -14.13
C LEU A 152 27.99 8.67 -15.21
N GLU A 153 27.91 8.16 -16.44
CA GLU A 153 28.67 8.68 -17.59
C GLU A 153 28.36 10.17 -17.84
N GLY A 154 27.09 10.57 -17.75
CA GLY A 154 26.67 11.97 -17.86
C GLY A 154 27.17 12.89 -16.74
N HIS A 155 27.56 12.31 -15.59
CA HIS A 155 28.17 13.02 -14.46
C HIS A 155 29.68 12.77 -14.35
N ILE A 156 30.34 12.37 -15.45
CA ILE A 156 31.80 12.15 -15.48
C ILE A 156 32.24 11.17 -14.38
N ASN A 157 31.38 10.19 -14.06
CA ASN A 157 31.55 9.20 -13.00
C ASN A 157 31.80 9.80 -11.60
N LYS A 158 31.36 11.04 -11.34
CA LYS A 158 31.42 11.68 -10.02
C LYS A 158 30.09 11.54 -9.28
N CYS A 159 30.15 11.21 -8.00
CA CYS A 159 28.95 10.93 -7.21
C CYS A 159 29.11 11.34 -5.75
N THR A 160 28.01 11.46 -5.02
CA THR A 160 28.05 11.60 -3.56
C THR A 160 28.34 10.25 -2.89
N LYS A 161 28.69 10.30 -1.60
CA LYS A 161 28.98 9.11 -0.79
C LYS A 161 27.78 8.14 -0.75
N GLU A 162 26.56 8.67 -0.74
CA GLU A 162 25.31 7.90 -0.66
C GLU A 162 25.10 7.08 -1.92
N VAL A 163 25.33 7.68 -3.10
CA VAL A 163 25.28 6.98 -4.39
C VAL A 163 26.38 5.90 -4.45
N ASN A 164 27.61 6.23 -4.03
CA ASN A 164 28.69 5.24 -3.99
C ASN A 164 28.35 4.05 -3.08
N ASN A 165 27.82 4.30 -1.88
CA ASN A 165 27.40 3.25 -0.96
C ASN A 165 26.31 2.34 -1.58
N TYR A 166 25.35 2.93 -2.30
CA TYR A 166 24.35 2.17 -3.03
C TYR A 166 25.00 1.27 -4.09
N LEU A 167 25.94 1.78 -4.89
CA LEU A 167 26.66 0.99 -5.90
C LEU A 167 27.48 -0.14 -5.28
N VAL A 168 28.22 0.12 -4.20
CA VAL A 168 28.99 -0.91 -3.50
C VAL A 168 28.08 -2.03 -3.02
N LYS A 169 26.95 -1.69 -2.40
CA LYS A 169 25.97 -2.68 -1.93
C LYS A 169 25.38 -3.49 -3.09
N ALA A 170 24.96 -2.82 -4.16
CA ALA A 170 24.34 -3.47 -5.32
C ALA A 170 25.32 -4.38 -6.07
N ASN A 171 26.55 -3.90 -6.36
CA ASN A 171 27.59 -4.71 -6.99
C ASN A 171 27.98 -5.92 -6.14
N SER A 172 28.09 -5.75 -4.82
CA SER A 172 28.43 -6.84 -3.92
C SER A 172 27.38 -7.95 -3.96
N ALA A 173 26.10 -7.59 -3.76
CA ALA A 173 24.99 -8.53 -3.80
C ALA A 173 24.86 -9.23 -5.17
N TYR A 174 25.03 -8.47 -6.27
CA TYR A 174 25.01 -9.04 -7.62
C TYR A 174 26.14 -10.02 -7.84
N ASN A 175 27.38 -9.68 -7.48
CA ASN A 175 28.53 -10.56 -7.67
C ASN A 175 28.42 -11.83 -6.82
N GLU A 176 27.95 -11.72 -5.58
CA GLU A 176 27.68 -12.86 -4.70
C GLU A 176 26.69 -13.82 -5.39
N ILE A 177 25.52 -13.32 -5.78
CA ILE A 177 24.48 -14.15 -6.43
C ILE A 177 24.96 -14.69 -7.78
N TYR A 178 25.56 -13.86 -8.63
CA TYR A 178 26.04 -14.27 -9.96
C TYR A 178 27.01 -15.46 -9.84
N ASN A 179 28.05 -15.32 -9.02
CA ASN A 179 29.05 -16.37 -8.81
C ASN A 179 28.43 -17.61 -8.12
N TYR A 180 27.51 -17.39 -7.18
CA TYR A 180 26.83 -18.48 -6.49
C TYR A 180 25.98 -19.30 -7.46
N THR A 181 25.26 -18.64 -8.37
CA THR A 181 24.39 -19.29 -9.35
C THR A 181 25.16 -20.05 -10.45
N GLU A 182 26.46 -19.77 -10.65
CA GLU A 182 27.32 -20.58 -11.52
C GLU A 182 27.73 -21.90 -10.86
N ASN A 183 27.78 -21.94 -9.53
CA ASN A 183 28.38 -23.02 -8.76
C ASN A 183 27.39 -23.86 -7.94
N ASN A 184 26.13 -23.41 -7.79
CA ASN A 184 25.15 -24.07 -6.93
C ASN A 184 23.71 -23.94 -7.46
N SER A 185 22.85 -24.87 -7.05
CA SER A 185 21.44 -24.97 -7.40
C SER A 185 20.51 -24.63 -6.22
N GLU A 186 20.94 -23.85 -5.23
CA GLU A 186 20.01 -23.43 -4.16
C GLU A 186 18.79 -22.71 -4.74
N THR A 187 17.68 -22.88 -4.04
CA THR A 187 16.34 -22.53 -4.52
C THR A 187 16.16 -21.05 -4.77
N TYR A 188 16.70 -20.17 -3.93
CA TYR A 188 16.46 -18.72 -4.05
C TYR A 188 17.23 -18.07 -5.23
N CYS A 189 18.41 -18.58 -5.55
CA CYS A 189 19.19 -18.16 -6.72
C CYS A 189 18.51 -18.56 -8.04
N SER A 190 17.88 -19.73 -8.05
CA SER A 190 17.10 -20.21 -9.19
C SER A 190 15.88 -19.32 -9.46
N VAL A 191 15.21 -18.86 -8.41
CA VAL A 191 14.09 -17.90 -8.52
C VAL A 191 14.53 -16.59 -9.16
N LEU A 192 15.69 -16.04 -8.81
CA LEU A 192 16.21 -14.82 -9.45
C LEU A 192 16.51 -15.02 -10.94
N LYS A 193 17.13 -16.15 -11.30
CA LYS A 193 17.41 -16.46 -12.71
C LYS A 193 16.12 -16.60 -13.52
N GLU A 194 15.07 -17.13 -12.92
CA GLU A 194 13.73 -17.18 -13.52
C GLU A 194 13.12 -15.77 -13.66
N HIS A 195 13.24 -14.93 -12.62
CA HIS A 195 12.65 -13.59 -12.63
C HIS A 195 13.36 -12.60 -13.57
N ASP A 196 14.68 -12.71 -13.71
CA ASP A 196 15.54 -11.77 -14.44
C ASP A 196 16.59 -12.47 -15.32
N PRO A 197 16.19 -13.36 -16.25
CA PRO A 197 17.12 -14.21 -16.98
C PRO A 197 18.15 -13.41 -17.79
N SER A 198 17.76 -12.27 -18.38
CA SER A 198 18.67 -11.41 -19.14
C SER A 198 19.81 -10.86 -18.28
N CYS A 199 19.58 -10.63 -16.99
CA CYS A 199 20.56 -10.09 -16.06
C CYS A 199 21.69 -11.08 -15.71
N PHE A 200 21.44 -12.37 -15.95
CA PHE A 200 22.39 -13.46 -15.70
C PHE A 200 22.95 -14.10 -16.97
N LYS A 201 22.46 -13.72 -18.16
CA LYS A 201 23.04 -14.18 -19.45
C LYS A 201 24.45 -13.66 -19.66
N THR A 202 24.67 -12.39 -19.31
CA THR A 202 25.95 -11.72 -19.38
C THR A 202 26.18 -11.00 -18.06
N LYS A 203 27.34 -11.23 -17.45
CA LYS A 203 27.71 -10.55 -16.21
C LYS A 203 27.63 -9.03 -16.39
N LEU A 204 26.85 -8.38 -15.54
CA LEU A 204 26.75 -6.92 -15.51
C LEU A 204 28.11 -6.31 -15.16
N SER A 205 28.45 -5.20 -15.81
CA SER A 205 29.69 -4.49 -15.51
C SER A 205 29.65 -3.91 -14.10
N HIS A 206 30.76 -4.02 -13.38
CA HIS A 206 30.91 -3.39 -12.07
C HIS A 206 30.85 -1.86 -12.20
N LEU A 207 29.86 -1.23 -11.58
CA LEU A 207 29.68 0.23 -11.63
C LEU A 207 30.40 0.89 -10.45
N ASN A 208 31.20 1.91 -10.70
CA ASN A 208 31.89 2.69 -9.67
C ASN A 208 31.79 4.19 -9.97
N CYS A 209 32.14 5.00 -8.98
CA CYS A 209 32.20 6.44 -9.12
C CYS A 209 33.22 7.05 -8.15
N GLU A 210 33.80 8.18 -8.54
CA GLU A 210 34.66 9.01 -7.71
C GLU A 210 33.80 9.84 -6.76
N ILE A 211 34.08 9.75 -5.46
CA ILE A 211 33.31 10.46 -4.44
C ILE A 211 33.74 11.92 -4.44
N GLU A 212 32.80 12.84 -4.66
CA GLU A 212 33.02 14.28 -4.57
C GLU A 212 31.96 14.93 -3.67
N GLN A 213 32.41 15.84 -2.80
CA GLN A 213 31.52 16.55 -1.88
C GLN A 213 30.84 17.70 -2.61
N VAL A 214 29.52 17.81 -2.47
CA VAL A 214 28.75 18.94 -3.03
C VAL A 214 28.85 20.12 -2.05
N SER A 215 29.32 21.29 -2.49
CA SER A 215 29.33 22.48 -1.63
C SER A 215 27.90 22.99 -1.40
N ALA A 216 27.62 23.45 -0.17
CA ALA A 216 26.30 23.91 0.25
C ALA A 216 25.80 25.18 -0.49
N GLU A 217 26.64 25.81 -1.32
CA GLU A 217 26.33 27.05 -2.05
C GLU A 217 25.64 26.80 -3.40
N ASN A 218 25.58 25.56 -3.88
CA ASN A 218 24.81 25.19 -5.06
C ASN A 218 24.00 23.91 -4.80
N PRO A 219 22.83 24.00 -4.13
CA PRO A 219 21.86 22.92 -4.19
C PRO A 219 21.38 22.84 -5.64
N GLY A 220 22.09 22.06 -6.45
CA GLY A 220 21.72 21.82 -7.84
C GLY A 220 20.25 21.43 -7.90
N ILE A 221 19.46 22.13 -8.70
CA ILE A 221 18.07 21.77 -8.95
C ILE A 221 18.07 20.30 -9.39
N SER A 222 17.41 19.44 -8.61
CA SER A 222 17.19 18.04 -8.98
C SER A 222 16.51 18.02 -10.34
N GLN A 223 17.22 17.61 -11.38
CA GLN A 223 16.62 17.38 -12.70
C GLN A 223 15.69 16.16 -12.71
N TYR A 224 15.74 15.37 -11.65
CA TYR A 224 14.82 14.27 -11.43
C TYR A 224 13.53 14.84 -10.84
N ASN A 225 12.41 14.63 -11.53
CA ASN A 225 11.06 15.00 -11.08
C ASN A 225 10.70 14.24 -9.79
N THR A 226 11.09 14.81 -8.65
CA THR A 226 10.67 14.39 -7.31
C THR A 226 9.30 14.98 -6.93
N THR A 227 8.66 15.74 -7.83
CA THR A 227 7.33 16.35 -7.70
C THR A 227 6.16 15.36 -7.54
N ILE A 228 6.41 14.04 -7.56
CA ILE A 228 5.44 12.98 -7.23
C ILE A 228 5.73 12.40 -5.82
N LEU A 229 6.42 13.14 -4.96
CA LEU A 229 6.51 12.81 -3.53
C LEU A 229 5.29 13.43 -2.85
N ASP A 230 4.37 12.58 -2.39
CA ASP A 230 3.41 12.98 -1.37
C ASP A 230 4.20 13.42 -0.12
N PRO A 231 4.05 14.66 0.37
CA PRO A 231 4.80 15.18 1.53
C PRO A 231 4.66 14.35 2.80
N GLN A 232 3.69 13.43 2.87
CA GLN A 232 3.38 12.70 4.09
C GLN A 232 4.42 11.62 4.48
N PHE A 233 5.31 11.18 3.58
CA PHE A 233 6.18 10.01 3.82
C PHE A 233 7.70 10.28 3.85
N VAL A 234 8.14 11.54 3.78
CA VAL A 234 9.57 11.93 3.83
C VAL A 234 9.92 12.71 5.10
N ILE A 235 9.19 12.51 6.20
CA ILE A 235 9.63 13.05 7.50
C ILE A 235 10.64 12.08 8.09
N ASN A 236 11.90 12.20 7.67
CA ASN A 236 13.00 11.56 8.38
C ASN A 236 13.25 12.36 9.66
N VAL A 237 12.67 11.91 10.78
CA VAL A 237 12.73 12.60 12.09
C VAL A 237 14.18 12.82 12.56
N SER A 238 15.13 12.03 12.05
CA SER A 238 16.56 12.12 12.32
C SER A 238 17.29 13.28 11.63
N ALA A 239 16.67 13.96 10.66
CA ALA A 239 17.27 15.09 9.93
C ALA A 239 16.96 16.45 10.57
N PHE A 240 16.05 16.53 11.53
CA PHE A 240 15.67 17.78 12.20
C PHE A 240 16.51 18.01 13.45
N SER A 241 17.02 19.23 13.63
CA SER A 241 17.57 19.62 14.93
C SER A 241 16.48 19.60 15.99
N SER A 242 16.85 19.43 17.26
CA SER A 242 15.90 19.43 18.39
C SER A 242 15.01 20.69 18.43
N SER A 243 15.54 21.84 17.99
CA SER A 243 14.80 23.10 17.86
C SER A 243 13.76 23.10 16.74
N GLN A 244 14.03 22.44 15.62
CA GLN A 244 13.11 22.33 14.49
C GLN A 244 11.96 21.36 14.79
N ILE A 245 12.25 20.27 15.52
CA ILE A 245 11.23 19.31 15.95
C ILE A 245 10.19 20.02 16.83
N PHE A 246 10.63 20.85 17.77
CA PHE A 246 9.72 21.61 18.62
C PHE A 246 8.85 22.59 17.83
N LEU A 247 9.44 23.27 16.84
CA LEU A 247 8.75 24.30 16.05
C LEU A 247 7.71 23.72 15.08
N PHE A 248 8.02 22.60 14.43
CA PHE A 248 7.13 21.98 13.44
C PHE A 248 6.10 21.03 14.04
N PHE A 249 6.44 20.32 15.12
CA PHE A 249 5.54 19.34 15.70
C PHE A 249 4.82 19.86 16.92
N VAL A 250 5.50 20.53 17.87
CA VAL A 250 4.88 20.88 19.17
C VAL A 250 4.08 22.18 19.10
N LEU A 251 4.61 23.20 18.41
CA LEU A 251 3.97 24.53 18.33
C LEU A 251 2.56 24.52 17.69
N PRO A 252 2.32 23.77 16.60
CA PRO A 252 0.98 23.70 16.00
C PRO A 252 -0.05 23.04 16.92
N PHE A 253 0.32 22.02 17.70
CA PHE A 253 -0.60 21.41 18.65
C PHE A 253 -1.00 22.38 19.76
N ILE A 254 -0.07 23.20 20.25
CA ILE A 254 -0.38 24.25 21.22
C ILE A 254 -1.35 25.27 20.60
N GLY A 255 -1.09 25.72 19.38
CA GLY A 255 -1.97 26.63 18.65
C GLY A 255 -3.38 26.07 18.45
N ILE A 256 -3.50 24.80 18.04
CA ILE A 256 -4.78 24.10 17.89
C ILE A 256 -5.51 24.00 19.24
N PHE A 257 -4.78 23.73 20.34
CA PHE A 257 -5.38 23.64 21.67
C PHE A 257 -5.94 25.00 22.12
N PHE A 258 -5.20 26.09 21.88
CA PHE A 258 -5.65 27.45 22.18
C PHE A 258 -6.84 27.88 21.31
N ILE A 259 -6.79 27.61 20.00
CA ILE A 259 -7.90 27.91 19.08
C ILE A 259 -9.14 27.08 19.46
N GLY A 260 -8.97 25.79 19.77
CA GLY A 260 -10.05 24.91 20.23
C GLY A 260 -10.67 25.40 21.54
N PHE A 261 -9.88 25.85 22.50
CA PHE A 261 -10.37 26.44 23.76
C PHE A 261 -11.16 27.73 23.53
N LEU A 262 -10.66 28.62 22.66
CA LEU A 262 -11.38 29.84 22.28
C LEU A 262 -12.69 29.52 21.56
N LEU A 263 -12.69 28.61 20.60
CA LEU A 263 -13.90 28.20 19.89
C LEU A 263 -14.91 27.52 20.83
N TYR A 264 -14.45 26.70 21.77
CA TYR A 264 -15.29 26.08 22.79
C TYR A 264 -15.96 27.12 23.70
N LYS A 265 -15.21 28.14 24.13
CA LYS A 265 -15.71 29.17 25.06
C LYS A 265 -16.58 30.22 24.37
N PHE A 266 -16.32 30.53 23.10
CA PHE A 266 -16.93 31.68 22.41
C PHE A 266 -17.86 31.31 21.24
N THR A 267 -18.00 30.04 20.88
CA THR A 267 -18.91 29.61 19.81
C THR A 267 -19.99 28.68 20.38
N PRO A 268 -21.30 28.90 20.12
CA PRO A 268 -22.38 28.03 20.61
C PRO A 268 -22.47 26.70 19.83
N ILE A 269 -21.33 26.11 19.47
CA ILE A 269 -21.23 24.88 18.67
C ILE A 269 -21.84 23.68 19.41
N VAL A 270 -21.75 23.64 20.75
CA VAL A 270 -22.36 22.58 21.58
C VAL A 270 -23.88 22.50 21.35
N SER A 271 -24.57 23.64 21.24
CA SER A 271 -26.02 23.70 21.01
C SER A 271 -26.39 23.26 19.57
N TRP A 272 -25.51 23.54 18.60
CA TRP A 272 -25.71 23.17 17.20
C TRP A 272 -25.45 21.68 16.93
N ILE A 273 -24.47 21.08 17.62
CA ILE A 273 -24.22 19.64 17.56
C ILE A 273 -25.37 18.88 18.22
N TYR A 274 -25.88 19.34 19.36
CA TYR A 274 -26.98 18.68 20.06
C TYR A 274 -28.26 18.63 19.20
N THR A 275 -28.58 19.72 18.49
CA THR A 275 -29.75 19.80 17.60
C THR A 275 -29.61 18.92 16.35
N LYS A 276 -28.40 18.81 15.76
CA LYS A 276 -28.14 17.88 14.63
C LYS A 276 -28.15 16.41 15.05
N VAL A 277 -27.64 16.07 16.23
CA VAL A 277 -27.65 14.70 16.76
C VAL A 277 -29.09 14.27 17.12
N LEU A 278 -29.92 15.16 17.66
CA LEU A 278 -31.34 14.89 17.91
C LEU A 278 -32.15 14.70 16.62
N LYS A 279 -31.86 15.46 15.55
CA LYS A 279 -32.51 15.27 14.23
C LYS A 279 -32.25 13.89 13.62
N LYS A 280 -31.09 13.28 13.87
CA LYS A 280 -30.76 11.94 13.36
C LYS A 280 -31.55 10.82 14.06
N LYS A 281 -32.00 11.04 15.31
CA LYS A 281 -32.80 10.06 16.06
C LYS A 281 -34.27 10.01 15.63
N SER A 282 -34.79 11.07 14.99
CA SER A 282 -36.14 11.11 14.41
C SER A 282 -36.26 10.31 13.11
N ILE A 283 -35.19 10.21 12.31
CA ILE A 283 -35.24 9.53 11.00
C ILE A 283 -35.36 8.01 11.16
N ARG A 284 -34.83 7.44 12.24
CA ARG A 284 -34.90 5.99 12.50
C ARG A 284 -36.30 5.51 12.92
N ARG A 285 -37.21 6.39 13.35
CA ARG A 285 -38.58 6.00 13.73
C ARG A 285 -39.55 5.91 12.55
N ASN A 286 -39.25 6.53 11.41
CA ASN A 286 -40.13 6.51 10.23
C ASN A 286 -39.91 5.30 9.32
N LEU A 287 -38.88 4.47 9.56
CA LEU A 287 -38.65 3.23 8.81
C LEU A 287 -39.34 2.02 9.45
N ASP A 288 -39.52 2.02 10.78
CA ASP A 288 -40.21 0.95 11.50
C ASP A 288 -41.75 1.00 11.34
N GLU A 289 -42.31 2.11 10.85
CA GLU A 289 -43.77 2.27 10.64
C GLU A 289 -44.24 1.81 9.25
N MET A 290 -43.31 1.66 8.28
CA MET A 290 -43.60 1.15 6.93
C MET A 290 -43.60 -0.38 6.88
N ASP A 291 -42.76 -1.05 7.68
CA ASP A 291 -42.68 -2.53 7.74
C ASP A 291 -43.89 -3.17 8.46
N ILE A 292 -44.61 -2.43 9.33
CA ILE A 292 -45.80 -2.94 10.03
C ILE A 292 -47.06 -2.92 9.12
N LEU A 293 -47.09 -2.02 8.13
CA LEU A 293 -48.23 -1.83 7.23
C LEU A 293 -48.25 -2.83 6.06
N GLU A 294 -47.08 -3.32 5.60
CA GLU A 294 -47.01 -4.36 4.56
C GLU A 294 -47.26 -5.78 5.10
N LEU A 295 -47.01 -6.05 6.39
CA LEU A 295 -47.21 -7.38 6.98
C LEU A 295 -48.68 -7.69 7.33
N THR A 296 -49.56 -6.69 7.34
CA THR A 296 -50.98 -6.83 7.71
C THR A 296 -51.92 -6.96 6.53
N GLU A 297 -51.46 -6.72 5.29
CA GLU A 297 -52.30 -6.72 4.08
C GLU A 297 -52.48 -8.13 3.46
N TYR A 298 -51.66 -9.12 3.84
CA TYR A 298 -51.69 -10.48 3.26
C TYR A 298 -52.50 -11.54 4.02
N THR A 299 -53.10 -11.20 5.16
CA THR A 299 -53.94 -12.14 5.91
C THR A 299 -55.28 -11.50 6.19
N ASN A 300 -56.22 -11.50 5.24
CA ASN A 300 -57.68 -11.46 5.52
C ASN A 300 -58.53 -11.59 4.25
N GLU A 301 -58.69 -12.82 3.75
CA GLU A 301 -59.95 -13.24 3.12
C GLU A 301 -60.35 -14.61 3.67
N GLN A 302 -61.15 -14.66 4.75
CA GLN A 302 -62.34 -15.51 4.77
C GLN A 302 -63.29 -15.19 5.94
N ARG A 303 -64.34 -14.46 5.59
CA ARG A 303 -65.73 -14.49 6.09
C ARG A 303 -66.04 -15.50 7.22
N LYS A 304 -66.51 -14.99 8.37
CA LYS A 304 -67.68 -15.54 9.09
C LYS A 304 -68.34 -14.52 10.02
N SER A 305 -69.52 -14.13 9.57
CA SER A 305 -70.73 -13.70 10.27
C SER A 305 -70.83 -13.82 11.80
N ASN A 306 -71.53 -12.83 12.36
CA ASN A 306 -72.59 -12.90 13.39
C ASN A 306 -72.30 -12.36 14.80
N LEU A 307 -73.07 -11.31 15.12
CA LEU A 307 -73.97 -11.18 16.28
C LEU A 307 -73.39 -10.63 17.59
N GLY A 308 -74.02 -9.54 18.08
CA GLY A 308 -74.02 -9.13 19.49
C GLY A 308 -73.71 -7.65 19.68
N ARG A 309 -74.68 -6.73 19.54
CA ARG A 309 -75.26 -5.95 20.68
C ARG A 309 -74.27 -5.88 21.88
N LYS A 310 -73.84 -4.73 22.40
CA LYS A 310 -74.68 -3.64 22.94
C LYS A 310 -73.79 -2.56 23.60
N GLN A 311 -74.21 -1.30 23.46
CA GLN A 311 -74.17 -0.20 24.45
C GLN A 311 -72.83 0.32 25.00
N LEU A 312 -72.41 1.45 24.42
CA LEU A 312 -71.71 2.54 25.10
C LEU A 312 -72.57 3.07 26.24
N ASN A 313 -72.00 3.21 27.44
CA ASN A 313 -72.49 4.08 28.50
C ASN A 313 -71.29 4.81 29.12
N VAL A 314 -71.28 6.12 28.92
CA VAL A 314 -70.44 7.09 29.65
C VAL A 314 -71.23 7.55 30.86
N ALA A 315 -70.60 7.57 32.03
CA ALA A 315 -70.98 8.48 33.11
C ALA A 315 -69.77 8.77 34.00
N TYR A 316 -69.33 10.02 33.97
CA TYR A 316 -68.48 10.65 34.98
C TYR A 316 -69.38 11.20 36.07
N HIS A 317 -68.98 11.12 37.34
CA HIS A 317 -69.15 12.22 38.29
C HIS A 317 -68.15 12.08 39.45
N ALA A 318 -67.66 13.23 39.89
CA ALA A 318 -66.66 13.44 40.92
C ALA A 318 -67.31 13.77 42.27
N ALA A 319 -66.61 13.43 43.35
CA ALA A 319 -66.47 14.22 44.58
C ALA A 319 -65.17 13.80 45.26
#